data_AF-A0A528ZTY7-F1
#
_entry.id   AF-A0A528ZTY7-F1
#
_cell.length_a   1.000
_cell.length_b   1.000
_cell.length_c   1.000
_cell.angle_alpha   90.00
_cell.angle_beta   90.00
_cell.angle_gamma   90.00
#
_symmetry.space_group_name_H-M   'P 1'
#
loop_
_entity.id
_entity.type
_entity.pdbx_description
1 polymer ?
#
loop_
_entity_poly.entity_id
_entity_poly.type
_entity_poly.pdbx_seq_one_letter_code
_entity_poly.pdbx_strand_id
1 'polypeptide(L)'
;MVVVAATPVMAGSEDGDAGWWPRWGMGRMIMGQWGVGGPMGGYDSDEMLDRIDGRLAFLKTELKITAEQASSWDELAAVVRSTAEAHNELMRGMIKEFHEGDFLKKPLPERLAYQQTHLEARLEQVKLVRAAVEKLYATLSDEQKKAADEIVLPMMGMGMGRSGDFGPGMMLR
;
A
#
# COMPACT_ATOMS: atom_id res chain seq x y z
N MET A 1 -30.48 21.43 61.83
CA MET A 1 -30.62 21.45 60.35
C MET A 1 -29.37 22.11 59.79
N VAL A 2 -28.47 21.32 59.18
CA VAL A 2 -27.29 21.84 58.50
C VAL A 2 -27.48 21.57 57.00
N VAL A 3 -27.54 22.64 56.22
CA VAL A 3 -27.64 22.60 54.76
C VAL A 3 -26.21 22.45 54.21
N VAL A 4 -25.93 21.32 53.56
CA VAL A 4 -24.67 21.12 52.84
C VAL A 4 -24.89 21.56 51.40
N ALA A 5 -24.29 22.68 51.02
CA ALA A 5 -24.19 23.11 49.64
C ALA A 5 -23.09 22.29 48.95
N ALA A 6 -23.47 21.46 47.98
CA ALA A 6 -22.53 20.76 47.11
C ALA A 6 -22.12 21.69 45.96
N THR A 7 -20.89 22.18 45.97
CA THR A 7 -20.26 22.80 44.80
C THR A 7 -19.88 21.70 43.80
N PRO A 8 -20.24 21.80 42.51
CA PRO A 8 -19.75 20.87 41.51
C PRO A 8 -18.25 21.08 41.29
N VAL A 9 -17.49 20.01 41.48
CA VAL A 9 -16.08 19.93 41.09
C VAL A 9 -16.01 20.09 39.57
N MET A 10 -15.42 21.20 39.12
CA MET A 10 -15.03 21.38 37.73
C MET A 10 -13.92 20.38 37.41
N ALA A 11 -14.24 19.36 36.60
CA ALA A 11 -13.23 18.47 36.04
C ALA A 11 -12.35 19.26 35.06
N GLY A 12 -11.05 19.29 35.33
CA GLY A 12 -10.06 19.96 34.52
C GLY A 12 -9.99 19.38 33.11
N SER A 13 -10.00 20.28 32.13
CA SER A 13 -9.62 20.04 30.75
C SER A 13 -8.11 19.82 30.67
N GLU A 14 -7.67 18.57 30.78
CA GLU A 14 -6.40 18.14 30.20
C GLU A 14 -6.72 17.50 28.85
N ASP A 15 -6.90 18.37 27.86
CA ASP A 15 -6.98 18.04 26.44
C ASP A 15 -5.60 17.58 25.96
N GLY A 16 -5.49 16.28 25.73
CA GLY A 16 -4.39 15.67 24.98
C GLY A 16 -4.69 14.19 24.80
N ASP A 17 -5.05 13.78 23.59
CA ASP A 17 -5.26 12.38 23.17
C ASP A 17 -6.64 11.74 23.42
N ALA A 18 -7.71 12.52 23.59
CA ALA A 18 -9.07 12.00 23.77
C ALA A 18 -9.80 11.63 22.45
N GLY A 19 -9.18 10.78 21.63
CA GLY A 19 -9.82 10.18 20.46
C GLY A 19 -9.73 8.66 20.47
N TRP A 20 -10.83 7.97 20.13
CA TRP A 20 -10.81 6.53 19.87
C TRP A 20 -9.87 6.16 18.70
N TRP A 21 -9.61 7.11 17.79
CA TRP A 21 -8.85 6.96 16.54
C TRP A 21 -7.31 6.87 16.71
N PRO A 22 -6.64 7.69 17.54
CA PRO A 22 -5.23 7.49 17.90
C PRO A 22 -4.93 6.10 18.50
N ARG A 23 -5.92 5.51 19.20
CA ARG A 23 -5.76 4.28 19.97
C ARG A 23 -5.99 2.98 19.18
N TRP A 24 -6.75 3.01 18.08
CA TRP A 24 -7.24 1.79 17.40
C TRP A 24 -6.95 1.66 15.89
N GLY A 25 -5.98 2.39 15.35
CA GLY A 25 -5.26 1.85 14.19
C GLY A 25 -4.99 2.80 13.03
N MET A 26 -5.78 3.84 12.78
CA MET A 26 -5.44 4.76 11.69
C MET A 26 -4.36 5.78 12.10
N GLY A 27 -4.46 6.37 13.29
CA GLY A 27 -3.48 7.36 13.78
C GLY A 27 -2.11 6.75 14.08
N ARG A 28 -2.08 5.51 14.61
CA ARG A 28 -0.84 4.76 14.87
C ARG A 28 -0.26 4.11 13.61
N MET A 29 -1.08 3.63 12.66
CA MET A 29 -0.54 3.20 11.37
C MET A 29 -0.03 4.38 10.55
N ILE A 30 -0.66 5.56 10.61
CA ILE A 30 -0.20 6.70 9.83
C ILE A 30 1.02 7.38 10.46
N MET A 31 1.13 7.49 11.79
CA MET A 31 2.37 8.02 12.41
C MET A 31 3.51 6.99 12.57
N GLY A 32 3.20 5.68 12.58
CA GLY A 32 4.16 4.62 12.86
C GLY A 32 4.40 3.61 11.74
N GLN A 33 3.56 3.61 10.70
CA GLN A 33 3.63 2.67 9.57
C GLN A 33 3.42 3.32 8.18
N TRP A 34 3.04 4.60 8.10
CA TRP A 34 2.77 5.31 6.84
C TRP A 34 3.13 6.81 6.87
N GLY A 35 3.89 7.27 7.87
CA GLY A 35 4.17 8.69 8.05
C GLY A 35 5.40 8.93 8.91
N VAL A 36 6.16 9.95 8.49
CA VAL A 36 7.15 10.86 9.11
C VAL A 36 7.99 10.36 10.33
N GLY A 37 8.03 9.07 10.64
CA GLY A 37 8.77 8.53 11.79
C GLY A 37 8.67 7.03 12.04
N GLY A 38 7.85 6.29 11.29
CA GLY A 38 7.82 4.82 11.34
C GLY A 38 8.87 4.15 10.43
N PRO A 39 9.19 2.86 10.59
CA PRO A 39 10.08 2.10 9.68
C PRO A 39 9.57 1.99 8.22
N MET A 40 8.38 2.52 7.93
CA MET A 40 7.83 2.70 6.58
C MET A 40 7.62 4.18 6.21
N GLY A 41 7.85 5.12 7.15
CA GLY A 41 7.74 6.58 6.95
C GLY A 41 8.93 7.19 6.22
N GLY A 42 9.68 6.38 5.47
CA GLY A 42 10.81 6.78 4.63
C GLY A 42 10.85 6.07 3.29
N TYR A 43 9.84 5.26 2.94
CA TYR A 43 9.68 4.85 1.55
C TYR A 43 9.05 6.01 0.81
N ASP A 44 9.89 6.83 0.19
CA ASP A 44 9.43 7.79 -0.79
C ASP A 44 8.57 7.03 -1.81
N SER A 45 7.34 7.50 -2.04
CA SER A 45 6.47 6.90 -3.08
C SER A 45 7.18 6.88 -4.43
N ASP A 46 8.10 7.83 -4.62
CA ASP A 46 8.88 7.98 -5.84
C ASP A 46 10.01 6.92 -5.92
N GLU A 47 10.64 6.55 -4.79
CA GLU A 47 11.59 5.42 -4.75
C GLU A 47 10.94 4.08 -5.14
N MET A 48 9.64 3.91 -4.86
CA MET A 48 8.89 2.73 -5.28
C MET A 48 8.67 2.72 -6.80
N LEU A 49 8.51 3.87 -7.46
CA LEU A 49 8.45 3.96 -8.93
C LEU A 49 9.81 3.65 -9.56
N ASP A 50 10.89 4.21 -9.01
CA ASP A 50 12.24 4.09 -9.56
C ASP A 50 12.70 2.63 -9.67
N ARG A 51 12.14 1.74 -8.84
CA ARG A 51 12.48 0.31 -8.83
C ARG A 51 11.58 -0.56 -9.71
N ILE A 52 10.53 -0.03 -10.33
CA ILE A 52 9.56 -0.82 -11.10
C ILE A 52 10.20 -1.46 -12.33
N ASP A 53 10.97 -0.69 -13.10
CA ASP A 53 11.60 -1.21 -14.31
C ASP A 53 12.64 -2.28 -13.99
N GLY A 54 13.41 -2.10 -12.91
CA GLY A 54 14.36 -3.11 -12.42
C GLY A 54 13.65 -4.39 -11.98
N ARG A 55 12.53 -4.28 -11.26
CA ARG A 55 11.71 -5.44 -10.86
C ARG A 55 11.12 -6.15 -12.08
N LEU A 56 10.56 -5.40 -13.04
CA LEU A 56 10.02 -5.98 -14.27
C LEU A 56 11.12 -6.69 -15.07
N ALA A 57 12.31 -6.12 -15.21
CA ALA A 57 13.44 -6.76 -15.87
C ALA A 57 13.87 -8.06 -15.17
N PHE A 58 13.91 -8.05 -13.84
CA PHE A 58 14.16 -9.26 -13.04
C PHE A 58 13.09 -10.33 -13.29
N LEU A 59 11.80 -9.98 -13.20
CA LEU A 59 10.70 -10.91 -13.43
C LEU A 59 10.70 -11.48 -14.86
N LYS A 60 11.00 -10.65 -15.87
CA LYS A 60 11.14 -11.11 -17.27
C LYS A 60 12.22 -12.18 -17.39
N THR A 61 13.32 -12.01 -16.67
CA THR A 61 14.48 -12.90 -16.68
C THR A 61 14.19 -14.20 -15.93
N GLU A 62 13.61 -14.12 -14.73
CA GLU A 62 13.23 -15.29 -13.93
C GLU A 62 12.20 -16.16 -14.64
N LEU A 63 11.20 -15.54 -15.29
CA LEU A 63 10.21 -16.24 -16.10
C LEU A 63 10.76 -16.75 -17.44
N LYS A 64 11.99 -16.36 -17.82
CA LYS A 64 12.61 -16.73 -19.09
C LYS A 64 11.68 -16.45 -20.28
N ILE A 65 11.08 -15.26 -20.30
CA ILE A 65 10.10 -14.86 -21.31
C ILE A 65 10.69 -15.03 -22.71
N THR A 66 9.99 -15.78 -23.57
CA THR A 66 10.43 -16.07 -24.94
C THR A 66 10.01 -14.96 -25.92
N ALA A 67 10.49 -15.05 -27.16
CA ALA A 67 10.10 -14.12 -28.23
C ALA A 67 8.59 -14.21 -28.53
N GLU A 68 8.00 -15.41 -28.45
CA GLU A 68 6.57 -15.61 -28.66
C GLU A 68 5.72 -14.99 -27.54
N GLN A 69 6.27 -14.87 -26.33
CA GLN A 69 5.61 -14.30 -25.15
C GLN A 69 5.87 -12.79 -24.98
N ALA A 70 6.71 -12.19 -25.83
CA ALA A 70 7.12 -10.79 -25.67
C ALA A 70 5.93 -9.82 -25.66
N SER A 71 4.94 -10.05 -26.52
CA SER A 71 3.76 -9.18 -26.60
C SER A 71 2.88 -9.23 -25.33
N SER A 72 2.65 -10.42 -24.76
CA SER A 72 1.85 -10.55 -23.53
C SER A 72 2.62 -10.04 -22.31
N TRP A 73 3.95 -10.19 -22.31
CA TRP A 73 4.82 -9.59 -21.31
C TRP A 73 4.79 -8.06 -21.35
N ASP A 74 4.91 -7.46 -22.54
CA ASP A 74 4.93 -6.01 -22.69
C ASP A 74 3.60 -5.37 -22.27
N GLU A 75 2.46 -6.06 -22.51
CA GLU A 75 1.15 -5.65 -22.00
C GLU A 75 1.12 -5.65 -20.46
N LEU A 76 1.58 -6.73 -19.81
CA LEU A 76 1.67 -6.79 -18.35
C LEU A 76 2.57 -5.69 -17.79
N ALA A 77 3.75 -5.49 -18.39
CA ALA A 77 4.70 -4.47 -17.96
C ALA A 77 4.09 -3.05 -18.04
N ALA A 78 3.34 -2.75 -19.11
CA ALA A 78 2.64 -1.48 -19.25
C ALA A 78 1.56 -1.28 -18.18
N VAL A 79 0.76 -2.31 -17.91
CA VAL A 79 -0.28 -2.27 -16.87
C VAL A 79 0.32 -2.10 -15.48
N VAL A 80 1.41 -2.79 -15.16
CA VAL A 80 2.09 -2.66 -13.86
C VAL A 80 2.62 -1.24 -13.65
N ARG A 81 3.27 -0.64 -14.66
CA ARG A 81 3.75 0.75 -14.57
C ARG A 81 2.61 1.73 -14.32
N SER A 82 1.58 1.68 -15.17
CA SER A 82 0.44 2.60 -15.08
C SER A 82 -0.30 2.48 -13.75
N THR A 83 -0.51 1.24 -13.27
CA THR A 83 -1.19 1.03 -11.97
C THR A 83 -0.36 1.49 -10.80
N ALA A 84 0.97 1.39 -10.87
CA ALA A 84 1.86 1.88 -9.84
C ALA A 84 1.93 3.42 -9.82
N GLU A 85 1.98 4.08 -10.98
CA GLU A 85 1.87 5.54 -11.09
C GLU A 85 0.57 6.04 -10.46
N ALA A 86 -0.57 5.45 -10.85
CA ALA A 86 -1.87 5.79 -10.29
C ALA A 86 -1.94 5.53 -8.78
N HIS A 87 -1.32 4.45 -8.28
CA HIS A 87 -1.26 4.18 -6.85
C HIS A 87 -0.43 5.22 -6.11
N ASN A 88 0.71 5.63 -6.66
CA ASN A 88 1.56 6.63 -6.03
C ASN A 88 0.94 8.03 -6.04
N GLU A 89 0.19 8.39 -7.08
CA GLU A 89 -0.64 9.60 -7.06
C GLU A 89 -1.66 9.59 -5.92
N LEU A 90 -2.36 8.46 -5.73
CA LEU A 90 -3.31 8.30 -4.62
C LEU A 90 -2.60 8.41 -3.26
N MET A 91 -1.43 7.78 -3.11
CA MET A 91 -0.65 7.88 -1.85
C MET A 91 -0.15 9.29 -1.59
N ARG A 92 0.34 10.02 -2.61
CA ARG A 92 0.75 11.42 -2.48
C ARG A 92 -0.43 12.32 -2.08
N GLY A 93 -1.60 12.13 -2.70
CA GLY A 93 -2.82 12.84 -2.34
C GLY A 93 -3.21 12.60 -0.87
N MET A 94 -3.16 11.34 -0.43
CA MET A 94 -3.41 10.97 0.95
C MET A 94 -2.41 11.63 1.90
N ILE A 95 -1.10 11.53 1.65
CA ILE A 95 -0.06 12.14 2.49
C ILE A 95 -0.31 13.65 2.62
N LYS A 96 -0.65 14.32 1.53
CA LYS A 96 -0.96 15.76 1.51
C LYS A 96 -2.17 16.08 2.41
N GLU A 97 -3.29 15.40 2.25
CA GLU A 97 -4.49 15.64 3.07
C GLU A 97 -4.26 15.38 4.57
N PHE A 98 -3.40 14.41 4.89
CA PHE A 98 -3.01 14.11 6.27
C PHE A 98 -2.03 15.15 6.84
N HIS A 99 -1.03 15.59 6.07
CA HIS A 99 -0.06 16.61 6.50
C HIS A 99 -0.71 17.97 6.75
N GLU A 100 -1.71 18.34 5.96
CA GLU A 100 -2.49 19.57 6.15
C GLU A 100 -3.38 19.50 7.41
N GLY A 101 -3.46 18.33 8.08
CA GLY A 101 -4.17 18.13 9.35
C GLY A 101 -5.69 18.20 9.21
N ASP A 102 -6.21 18.31 7.98
CA ASP A 102 -7.62 18.48 7.70
C ASP A 102 -8.38 17.17 7.65
N PHE A 103 -7.72 16.06 7.29
CA PHE A 103 -8.38 14.77 7.21
C PHE A 103 -9.03 14.34 8.54
N LEU A 104 -8.33 14.50 9.66
CA LEU A 104 -8.84 14.10 10.98
C LEU A 104 -9.93 15.03 11.53
N LYS A 105 -10.07 16.24 10.99
CA LYS A 105 -11.12 17.19 11.35
C LYS A 105 -12.44 16.91 10.63
N LYS A 106 -12.43 16.12 9.56
CA LYS A 106 -13.63 15.77 8.80
C LYS A 106 -14.59 14.90 9.62
N PRO A 107 -15.92 15.09 9.49
CA PRO A 107 -16.92 14.20 10.04
C PRO A 107 -16.67 12.73 9.67
N LEU A 108 -17.09 11.80 10.54
CA LEU A 108 -16.90 10.37 10.31
C LEU A 108 -17.43 9.88 8.93
N PRO A 109 -18.64 10.27 8.47
CA PRO A 109 -19.14 9.83 7.17
C PRO A 109 -18.24 10.26 6.00
N GLU A 110 -17.67 11.47 6.03
CA GLU A 110 -16.77 11.95 4.98
C GLU A 110 -15.45 11.17 4.96
N ARG A 111 -14.91 10.83 6.13
CA ARG A 111 -13.71 9.99 6.23
C ARG A 111 -13.95 8.59 5.69
N LEU A 112 -15.13 8.01 5.95
CA LEU A 112 -15.49 6.70 5.40
C LEU A 112 -15.69 6.75 3.88
N ALA A 113 -16.34 7.81 3.37
CA ALA A 113 -16.50 8.01 1.92
C ALA A 113 -15.13 8.12 1.23
N TYR A 114 -14.20 8.89 1.81
CA TYR A 114 -12.83 8.99 1.31
C TYR A 114 -12.14 7.62 1.24
N GLN A 115 -12.21 6.83 2.31
CA GLN A 115 -11.62 5.48 2.34
C GLN A 115 -12.25 4.55 1.32
N GLN A 116 -13.58 4.60 1.16
CA GLN A 116 -14.30 3.81 0.17
C GLN A 116 -13.78 4.10 -1.24
N THR A 117 -13.68 5.38 -1.63
CA THR A 117 -13.17 5.76 -2.95
C THR A 117 -11.74 5.26 -3.20
N HIS A 118 -10.88 5.25 -2.18
CA HIS A 118 -9.51 4.73 -2.31
C HIS A 118 -9.49 3.20 -2.49
N LEU A 119 -10.33 2.48 -1.75
CA LEU A 119 -10.46 1.04 -1.90
C LEU A 119 -11.02 0.64 -3.27
N GLU A 120 -12.00 1.40 -3.77
CA GLU A 120 -12.55 1.22 -5.12
C GLU A 120 -11.48 1.45 -6.18
N ALA A 121 -10.69 2.53 -6.08
CA ALA A 121 -9.59 2.79 -7.01
C ALA A 121 -8.54 1.67 -6.99
N ARG A 122 -8.18 1.16 -5.80
CA ARG A 122 -7.26 0.03 -5.67
C ARG A 122 -7.83 -1.26 -6.25
N LEU A 123 -9.13 -1.49 -6.09
CA LEU A 123 -9.80 -2.65 -6.69
C LEU A 123 -9.69 -2.62 -8.22
N GLU A 124 -9.91 -1.46 -8.85
CA GLU A 124 -9.77 -1.32 -10.30
C GLU A 124 -8.32 -1.59 -10.77
N GLN A 125 -7.32 -1.11 -10.03
CA GLN A 125 -5.90 -1.41 -10.32
C GLN A 125 -5.62 -2.93 -10.26
N VAL A 126 -6.13 -3.63 -9.24
CA VAL A 126 -5.96 -5.08 -9.10
C VAL A 126 -6.64 -5.83 -10.24
N LYS A 127 -7.84 -5.40 -10.67
CA LYS A 127 -8.53 -6.00 -11.82
C LYS A 127 -7.70 -5.90 -13.11
N LEU A 128 -7.11 -4.73 -13.37
CA LEU A 128 -6.26 -4.52 -14.56
C LEU A 128 -5.04 -5.44 -14.54
N VAL A 129 -4.30 -5.49 -13.42
CA VAL A 129 -3.14 -6.36 -13.29
C VAL A 129 -3.53 -7.83 -13.43
N ARG A 130 -4.61 -8.27 -12.78
CA ARG A 130 -5.12 -9.64 -12.90
C ARG A 130 -5.38 -10.01 -14.35
N ALA A 131 -6.09 -9.17 -15.11
CA ALA A 131 -6.41 -9.44 -16.50
C ALA A 131 -5.14 -9.59 -17.36
N ALA A 132 -4.13 -8.74 -17.15
CA ALA A 132 -2.86 -8.85 -17.87
C ALA A 132 -2.04 -10.09 -17.47
N VAL A 133 -2.05 -10.46 -16.18
CA VAL A 133 -1.42 -11.69 -15.69
C VAL A 133 -2.10 -12.92 -16.29
N GLU A 134 -3.43 -12.98 -16.34
CA GLU A 134 -4.17 -14.10 -16.95
C GLU A 134 -3.77 -14.31 -18.41
N LYS A 135 -3.61 -13.22 -19.17
CA LYS A 135 -3.14 -13.28 -20.56
C LYS A 135 -1.72 -13.80 -20.67
N LEU A 136 -0.78 -13.30 -19.87
CA LEU A 136 0.59 -13.81 -19.88
C LEU A 136 0.63 -15.28 -19.46
N TYR A 137 -0.02 -15.64 -18.36
CA TYR A 137 -0.04 -16.98 -17.77
C TYR A 137 -0.58 -18.04 -18.73
N ALA A 138 -1.56 -17.69 -19.56
CA ALA A 138 -2.09 -18.57 -20.60
C ALA A 138 -1.04 -18.96 -21.66
N THR A 139 0.01 -18.15 -21.84
CA THR A 139 1.09 -18.38 -22.81
C THR A 139 2.32 -19.06 -22.22
N LEU A 140 2.38 -19.22 -20.89
CA LEU A 140 3.52 -19.79 -20.17
C LEU A 140 3.56 -21.33 -20.24
N SER A 141 4.77 -21.89 -20.29
CA SER A 141 5.00 -23.32 -20.06
C SER A 141 4.71 -23.70 -18.60
N ASP A 142 4.61 -24.99 -18.29
CA ASP A 142 4.37 -25.45 -16.93
C ASP A 142 5.51 -25.06 -15.97
N GLU A 143 6.76 -25.06 -16.44
CA GLU A 143 7.91 -24.59 -15.65
C GLU A 143 7.83 -23.09 -15.37
N GLN A 144 7.44 -22.29 -16.36
CA GLN A 144 7.29 -20.84 -16.20
C GLN A 144 6.11 -20.50 -15.28
N LYS A 145 5.01 -21.25 -15.35
CA LYS A 145 3.86 -21.10 -14.44
C LYS A 145 4.25 -21.36 -13.00
N LYS A 146 5.01 -22.43 -12.74
CA LYS A 146 5.54 -22.72 -11.40
C LYS A 146 6.42 -21.58 -10.88
N ALA A 147 7.26 -20.98 -11.73
CA ALA A 147 8.03 -19.80 -11.35
C ALA A 147 7.12 -18.58 -11.12
N ALA A 148 6.07 -18.42 -11.92
CA ALA A 148 5.11 -17.33 -11.79
C ALA A 148 4.31 -17.36 -10.49
N ASP A 149 3.94 -18.56 -10.01
CA ASP A 149 3.16 -18.73 -8.79
C ASP A 149 3.94 -18.36 -7.51
N GLU A 150 5.28 -18.31 -7.58
CA GLU A 150 6.16 -17.86 -6.50
C GLU A 150 6.41 -16.33 -6.52
N ILE A 151 5.97 -15.63 -7.57
CA ILE A 151 6.19 -14.18 -7.72
C ILE A 151 5.23 -13.41 -6.80
N VAL A 152 5.80 -12.62 -5.90
CA VAL A 152 5.06 -11.55 -5.22
C VAL A 152 5.14 -10.28 -6.07
N LEU A 153 3.99 -9.84 -6.59
CA LEU A 153 3.91 -8.58 -7.33
C LEU A 153 4.05 -7.37 -6.40
N PRO A 154 4.75 -6.30 -6.82
CA PRO A 154 4.93 -5.07 -6.02
C PRO A 154 3.61 -4.47 -5.52
N MET A 155 2.54 -4.65 -6.28
CA MET A 155 1.20 -4.11 -6.01
C MET A 155 0.38 -4.96 -5.03
N MET A 156 0.92 -6.05 -4.48
CA MET A 156 0.25 -6.87 -3.45
C MET A 156 0.80 -6.65 -2.04
N GLY A 157 1.51 -5.53 -1.81
CA GLY A 157 1.99 -5.13 -0.50
C GLY A 157 0.87 -4.62 0.43
N MET A 158 0.05 -5.52 0.95
CA MET A 158 -0.80 -5.31 2.14
C MET A 158 -0.83 -6.60 2.96
N GLY A 159 -0.02 -6.65 4.01
CA GLY A 159 -0.19 -7.61 5.09
C GLY A 159 1.10 -8.18 5.68
N MET A 160 1.36 -7.81 6.94
CA MET A 160 2.06 -8.62 7.94
C MET A 160 3.49 -9.11 7.60
N GLY A 161 4.47 -8.47 8.25
CA GLY A 161 5.75 -9.05 8.66
C GLY A 161 6.21 -10.33 7.98
N ARG A 162 6.98 -10.17 6.91
CA ARG A 162 8.22 -10.95 6.75
C ARG A 162 9.37 -9.98 6.94
N SER A 163 9.83 -9.89 8.18
CA SER A 163 11.19 -9.44 8.48
C SER A 163 12.17 -10.17 7.55
N GLY A 164 13.03 -9.37 6.94
CA GLY A 164 14.17 -9.70 6.08
C GLY A 164 14.43 -11.15 5.71
N ASP A 165 14.33 -11.44 4.40
CA ASP A 165 15.36 -12.23 3.72
C ASP A 165 15.26 -12.01 2.20
N PHE A 166 15.80 -10.88 1.74
CA PHE A 166 16.42 -10.84 0.42
C PHE A 166 17.94 -10.85 0.66
N GLY A 167 18.43 -11.93 1.27
CA GLY A 167 19.86 -12.22 1.35
C GLY A 167 20.42 -12.60 -0.04
N PRO A 168 21.65 -12.19 -0.38
CA PRO A 168 22.28 -12.57 -1.64
C PRO A 168 22.71 -14.05 -1.55
N GLY A 169 21.95 -14.94 -2.18
CA GLY A 169 22.16 -16.37 -1.99
C GLY A 169 21.53 -17.29 -3.04
N MET A 170 21.59 -16.93 -4.33
CA MET A 170 21.43 -17.90 -5.43
C MET A 170 22.66 -17.81 -6.34
N MET A 171 23.77 -18.35 -5.86
CA MET A 171 24.85 -18.82 -6.72
C MET A 171 24.77 -20.35 -6.79
N LEU A 172 24.51 -20.84 -8.01
CA LEU A 172 24.97 -22.11 -8.59
C LEU A 172 25.27 -23.26 -7.61
N ARG A 173 24.45 -24.32 -7.69
CA ARG A 173 24.92 -25.67 -7.99
C ARG A 173 23.90 -26.41 -8.85
#